data_AF-A0A3D5YGR1-F1
#
_entry.id   AF-A0A3D5YGR1-F1
#
_cell.length_a   1.000
_cell.length_b   1.000
_cell.length_c   1.000
_cell.angle_alpha   90.00
_cell.angle_beta   90.00
_cell.angle_gamma   90.00
#
_symmetry.space_group_name_H-M   'P 1'
#
loop_
_entity.id
_entity.type
_entity.pdbx_description
1 polymer ?
#
loop_
_entity_poly.entity_id
_entity_poly.type
_entity_poly.pdbx_seq_one_letter_code
_entity_poly.pdbx_strand_id
1 'polypeptide(L)'
;MVLSFNIPGLKGVLNTLDSDSESYKVLKKALQNAENKGQVTSAVEYRDEILMIKQYYESRSIKTENGKVFVPYRYIIPLNISFNWSLQNLSSYYTDIGFIWLFAMAFIIFGLIY
;
A
#
# COMPACT_ATOMS: atom_id res chain seq x y z
N MET A 1 15.04 29.92 -3.47
CA MET A 1 16.01 28.99 -2.86
C MET A 1 16.32 27.92 -3.90
N VAL A 2 17.49 28.00 -4.56
CA VAL A 2 17.88 27.00 -5.56
C VAL A 2 18.35 25.77 -4.80
N LEU A 3 17.58 24.68 -4.86
CA LEU A 3 17.99 23.39 -4.33
C LEU A 3 19.16 22.90 -5.19
N SER A 4 20.40 23.04 -4.70
CA SER A 4 21.57 22.42 -5.30
C SER A 4 21.47 20.91 -5.09
N PHE A 5 21.06 20.18 -6.12
CA PHE A 5 21.02 18.73 -6.10
C PHE A 5 22.46 18.17 -6.00
N ASN A 6 22.75 17.40 -4.95
CA ASN A 6 24.05 16.73 -4.77
C ASN A 6 24.15 15.53 -5.73
N ILE A 7 24.60 15.77 -6.97
CA ILE A 7 24.76 14.77 -8.02
C ILE A 7 25.65 13.59 -7.58
N PRO A 8 26.80 13.79 -6.91
CA PRO A 8 27.59 12.69 -6.36
C PRO A 8 26.81 11.76 -5.41
N GLY A 9 26.01 12.33 -4.51
CA GLY A 9 25.17 11.55 -3.59
C GLY A 9 24.12 10.72 -4.32
N LEU A 10 23.49 11.28 -5.35
CA LEU A 10 22.50 10.59 -6.19
C LEU A 10 23.12 9.44 -7.00
N LYS A 11 24.36 9.58 -7.47
CA LYS A 11 25.11 8.48 -8.10
C LYS A 11 25.40 7.35 -7.10
N GLY A 12 25.73 7.69 -5.85
CA GLY A 12 25.89 6.70 -4.78
C GLY A 12 24.62 5.90 -4.54
N VAL A 13 23.46 6.57 -4.48
CA VAL A 13 22.16 5.92 -4.31
C VAL A 13 21.79 5.06 -5.52
N LEU A 14 22.12 5.50 -6.74
CA LEU A 14 21.91 4.71 -7.95
C LEU A 14 22.66 3.37 -7.90
N ASN A 15 23.89 3.37 -7.38
CA ASN A 15 24.70 2.15 -7.27
C ASN A 15 24.19 1.16 -6.21
N THR A 16 23.36 1.62 -5.27
CA THR A 16 22.71 0.75 -4.26
C THR A 16 21.36 0.21 -4.71
N LEU A 17 20.80 0.71 -5.81
CA LEU A 17 19.53 0.28 -6.36
C LEU A 17 19.72 -0.89 -7.32
N ASP A 18 18.82 -1.86 -7.26
CA ASP A 18 18.78 -2.99 -8.19
C ASP A 18 18.52 -2.48 -9.62
N SER A 19 19.33 -2.92 -10.59
CA SER A 19 19.29 -2.48 -11.98
C SER A 19 17.95 -2.73 -12.67
N ASP A 20 17.19 -3.73 -12.22
CA ASP A 20 15.87 -4.04 -12.78
C ASP A 20 14.73 -3.26 -12.11
N SER A 21 15.00 -2.56 -11.00
CA SER A 21 13.99 -1.80 -10.28
C SER A 21 13.54 -0.55 -11.05
N GLU A 22 12.24 -0.24 -11.00
CA GLU A 22 11.70 1.00 -11.56
C GLU A 22 12.35 2.25 -10.96
N SER A 23 12.72 2.19 -9.67
CA SER A 23 13.47 3.25 -8.98
C SER A 23 14.84 3.52 -9.62
N TYR A 24 15.56 2.46 -10.03
CA TYR A 24 16.84 2.59 -10.73
C TYR A 24 16.66 3.24 -12.11
N LYS A 25 15.65 2.82 -12.88
CA LYS A 25 15.37 3.39 -14.21
C LYS A 25 15.03 4.87 -14.14
N VAL A 26 14.17 5.25 -13.19
CA VAL A 26 13.76 6.65 -12.98
C VAL A 26 14.96 7.50 -12.56
N LEU A 27 15.77 7.03 -11.60
CA LEU A 27 16.93 7.77 -11.11
C LEU A 27 18.04 7.89 -12.17
N LYS A 28 18.30 6.81 -12.93
CA LYS A 28 19.27 6.80 -14.04
C LYS A 28 18.88 7.80 -15.14
N LYS A 29 17.60 7.81 -15.52
CA LYS A 29 17.06 8.75 -16.52
C LYS A 29 17.18 10.20 -16.03
N ALA A 30 16.84 10.47 -14.77
CA ALA A 30 16.96 11.79 -14.17
C ALA A 30 18.42 12.29 -14.13
N LEU A 31 19.38 11.41 -13.79
CA LEU A 31 20.82 11.72 -13.79
C LEU A 31 21.36 11.97 -15.21
N GLN A 32 20.97 11.15 -16.18
CA GLN A 32 21.35 11.35 -17.58
C GLN A 32 20.81 12.66 -18.16
N ASN A 33 19.56 13.01 -17.83
CA ASN A 33 18.97 14.30 -18.23
C ASN A 33 19.70 15.50 -17.62
N ALA A 34 20.13 15.37 -16.35
CA ALA A 34 20.91 16.41 -15.66
C ALA A 34 22.33 16.58 -16.24
N GLU A 35 22.97 15.50 -16.70
CA GLU A 35 24.29 15.54 -17.33
C GLU A 35 24.24 16.08 -18.78
N ASN A 36 23.20 15.73 -19.54
CA ASN A 36 23.06 16.15 -20.94
C ASN A 36 22.62 17.62 -21.10
N LYS A 37 21.98 18.21 -20.10
CA LYS A 37 21.50 19.60 -20.13
C LYS A 37 22.39 20.47 -19.25
N GLY A 38 23.56 20.81 -19.77
CA GLY A 38 24.44 21.84 -19.18
C GLY A 38 23.60 23.09 -18.87
N GLN A 39 23.49 23.41 -17.57
CA GLN A 39 22.60 24.43 -16.99
C GLN A 39 21.09 24.18 -17.15
N VAL A 40 20.48 23.82 -16.00
CA VAL A 40 19.04 23.67 -15.76
C VAL A 40 18.27 24.88 -16.26
N THR A 41 17.63 24.73 -17.42
CA THR A 41 16.73 25.72 -18.01
C THR A 41 15.29 25.26 -17.80
N SER A 42 14.67 25.78 -16.73
CA SER A 42 13.24 25.69 -16.40
C SER A 42 12.72 24.38 -15.77
N ALA A 43 12.12 24.52 -14.58
CA ALA A 43 11.45 23.47 -13.82
C ALA A 43 10.26 22.80 -14.55
N VAL A 44 9.86 23.33 -15.71
CA VAL A 44 8.74 22.81 -16.53
C VAL A 44 9.11 21.50 -17.20
N GLU A 45 10.36 21.31 -17.65
CA GLU A 45 10.76 20.11 -18.39
C GLU A 45 10.78 18.85 -17.52
N TYR A 46 11.03 19.00 -16.21
CA TYR A 46 11.06 17.91 -15.24
C TYR A 46 9.72 17.70 -14.53
N ARG A 47 8.68 18.44 -14.91
CA ARG A 47 7.38 18.41 -14.23
C ARG A 47 6.81 16.99 -14.20
N ASP A 48 6.85 16.27 -15.32
CA ASP A 48 6.26 14.94 -15.42
C ASP A 48 7.06 13.91 -14.60
N GLU A 49 8.38 14.03 -14.57
CA GLU A 49 9.27 13.15 -13.81
C GLU A 49 9.12 13.40 -12.31
N ILE A 50 9.01 14.66 -11.89
CA ILE A 50 8.68 15.04 -10.51
C ILE A 50 7.28 14.53 -10.13
N LEU A 51 6.30 14.62 -11.04
CA LEU A 51 4.93 14.17 -10.80
C LEU A 51 4.88 12.64 -10.65
N MET A 52 5.62 11.90 -11.48
CA MET A 52 5.76 10.45 -11.35
C MET A 52 6.41 10.04 -10.02
N ILE A 53 7.50 10.70 -9.61
CA ILE A 53 8.16 10.42 -8.32
C ILE A 53 7.21 10.73 -7.17
N LYS A 54 6.48 11.84 -7.23
CA LYS A 54 5.49 12.22 -6.22
C LYS A 54 4.37 11.19 -6.11
N GLN A 55 3.81 10.75 -7.23
CA GLN A 55 2.78 9.70 -7.28
C GLN A 55 3.31 8.36 -6.75
N TYR A 56 4.54 7.99 -7.14
CA TYR A 56 5.18 6.78 -6.63
C TYR A 56 5.31 6.83 -5.11
N TYR A 57 5.82 7.94 -4.58
CA TYR A 57 5.97 8.15 -3.14
C TYR A 57 4.60 8.13 -2.43
N GLU A 58 3.59 8.83 -2.95
CA GLU A 58 2.23 8.84 -2.37
C GLU A 58 1.57 7.46 -2.37
N SER A 59 1.80 6.65 -3.40
CA SER A 59 1.22 5.31 -3.51
C SER A 59 1.83 4.27 -2.56
N ARG A 60 3.03 4.54 -2.01
CA ARG A 60 3.85 3.53 -1.31
C ARG A 60 4.35 3.97 0.07
N SER A 61 4.36 5.27 0.37
CA SER A 61 4.81 5.78 1.66
C SER A 61 3.65 5.91 2.63
N ILE A 62 3.93 5.57 3.89
CA ILE A 62 3.07 5.89 5.02
C ILE A 62 3.49 7.28 5.50
N LYS A 63 2.56 8.23 5.50
CA LYS A 63 2.83 9.62 5.91
C LYS A 63 2.18 9.89 7.25
N THR A 64 2.87 10.64 8.11
CA THR A 64 2.31 11.11 9.38
C THR A 64 2.33 12.63 9.39
N GLU A 65 1.17 13.26 9.40
CA GLU A 65 1.02 14.72 9.44
C GLU A 65 -0.04 15.10 10.48
N ASN A 66 0.26 16.10 11.32
CA ASN A 66 -0.67 16.64 12.34
C ASN A 66 -1.36 15.56 13.20
N GLY A 67 -0.61 14.54 13.62
CA GLY A 67 -1.14 13.42 14.43
C GLY A 67 -2.03 12.44 13.67
N LYS A 68 -2.17 12.57 12.34
CA LYS A 68 -2.89 11.63 11.47
C LYS A 68 -1.89 10.79 10.68
N VAL A 69 -2.13 9.48 10.65
CA VAL A 69 -1.34 8.54 9.84
C VAL A 69 -2.12 8.21 8.58
N PHE A 70 -1.53 8.51 7.43
CA PHE A 70 -2.06 8.22 6.10
C PHE A 70 -1.37 6.96 5.59
N VAL A 71 -2.12 5.86 5.54
CA VAL A 71 -1.66 4.57 5.05
C VAL A 71 -2.22 4.33 3.65
N PRO A 72 -1.38 4.05 2.63
CA PRO A 72 -1.86 3.68 1.30
C PRO A 72 -2.77 2.45 1.33
N TYR A 73 -3.87 2.50 0.57
CA TYR A 73 -4.90 1.45 0.55
C TYR A 73 -4.34 0.04 0.29
N ARG A 74 -3.28 -0.08 -0.51
CA ARG A 74 -2.61 -1.35 -0.82
C ARG A 74 -2.22 -2.15 0.44
N TYR A 75 -1.84 -1.48 1.52
CA TYR A 75 -1.45 -2.14 2.77
C TYR A 75 -2.65 -2.55 3.64
N ILE A 76 -3.85 -2.04 3.35
CA ILE A 76 -5.08 -2.35 4.08
C ILE A 76 -5.79 -3.58 3.49
N ILE A 77 -5.60 -3.86 2.19
CA ILE A 77 -6.20 -5.01 1.49
C ILE A 77 -6.04 -6.35 2.24
N PRO A 78 -4.83 -6.77 2.68
CA PRO A 78 -4.71 -8.05 3.38
C PRO A 78 -5.47 -8.09 4.70
N LEU A 79 -5.60 -6.95 5.39
CA LEU A 79 -6.39 -6.85 6.63
C LEU A 79 -7.89 -7.04 6.34
N ASN A 80 -8.39 -6.47 5.24
CA ASN A 80 -9.78 -6.64 4.83
C ASN A 80 -10.12 -8.10 4.50
N ILE A 81 -9.20 -8.83 3.88
CA ILE A 81 -9.40 -10.25 3.55
C ILE A 81 -9.54 -11.07 4.84
N SER A 82 -8.58 -10.93 5.76
CA SER A 82 -8.61 -11.64 7.04
C SER A 82 -9.83 -11.26 7.90
N PHE A 83 -10.21 -9.98 7.90
CA PHE A 83 -11.40 -9.51 8.62
C PHE A 83 -12.69 -10.08 8.05
N ASN A 84 -12.84 -10.09 6.72
CA ASN A 84 -13.99 -10.67 6.05
C ASN A 84 -14.09 -12.19 6.29
N TRP A 85 -12.96 -12.88 6.32
CA TRP A 85 -12.91 -14.32 6.61
C TRP A 85 -13.29 -14.60 8.08
N SER A 86 -12.83 -13.77 9.01
CA SER A 86 -13.23 -13.82 10.42
C SER A 86 -14.74 -13.66 10.61
N LEU A 87 -15.36 -12.69 9.94
CA LEU A 87 -16.80 -12.47 10.00
C LEU A 87 -17.61 -13.65 9.44
N GLN A 88 -17.15 -14.27 8.36
CA GLN A 88 -17.78 -15.47 7.80
C GLN A 88 -17.70 -16.66 8.76
N ASN A 89 -16.54 -16.88 9.38
CA ASN A 89 -16.37 -17.94 10.38
C ASN A 89 -17.24 -17.71 11.61
N LEU A 90 -17.36 -16.45 12.06
CA LEU A 90 -18.23 -16.08 13.18
C LEU A 90 -19.71 -16.38 12.85
N SER A 91 -20.18 -15.98 11.66
CA SER A 91 -21.55 -16.25 11.22
C SER A 91 -21.83 -17.75 11.08
N SER A 92 -20.89 -18.52 10.56
CA SER A 92 -21.01 -19.98 10.46
C SER A 92 -21.13 -20.62 11.84
N TYR A 93 -20.26 -20.20 12.78
CA TYR A 93 -20.27 -20.72 14.16
C TYR A 93 -21.60 -20.48 14.88
N TYR A 94 -22.18 -19.28 14.75
CA TYR A 94 -23.50 -19.00 15.33
C TYR A 94 -24.63 -19.77 14.65
N THR A 95 -24.50 -20.05 13.36
CA THR A 95 -25.48 -20.85 12.61
C THR A 95 -25.46 -22.31 13.07
N ASP A 96 -24.28 -22.88 13.27
CA ASP A 96 -24.11 -24.27 13.74
C ASP A 96 -24.66 -24.45 15.17
N ILE A 97 -24.39 -23.51 16.08
CA ILE A 97 -24.98 -23.51 17.43
C ILE A 97 -26.50 -23.38 17.38
N GLY A 98 -27.03 -22.53 16.50
CA GLY A 98 -28.47 -22.37 16.30
C GLY A 98 -29.15 -23.66 15.86
N PHE A 99 -28.52 -24.43 14.95
CA PHE A 99 -29.03 -25.73 14.53
C PHE A 99 -29.06 -26.75 15.67
N ILE A 100 -28.00 -26.83 16.48
CA ILE A 100 -27.96 -27.72 17.65
C ILE A 100 -29.10 -27.38 18.61
N TRP A 101 -29.36 -26.10 18.84
CA TRP A 101 -30.42 -25.64 19.73
C TRP A 101 -31.82 -26.00 19.19
N LEU A 102 -32.05 -25.84 17.89
CA LEU A 102 -33.29 -26.25 17.22
C LEU A 102 -33.53 -27.76 17.34
N PHE A 103 -32.50 -28.59 17.09
CA PHE A 103 -32.61 -30.03 17.25
C PHE A 103 -32.90 -30.43 18.70
N ALA A 104 -32.18 -29.85 19.66
CA ALA A 104 -32.43 -30.10 21.08
C ALA A 104 -33.87 -29.74 21.49
N MET A 105 -34.38 -28.61 21.02
CA MET A 105 -35.76 -28.19 21.29
C MET A 105 -36.78 -29.14 20.66
N ALA A 106 -36.54 -29.61 19.43
CA ALA A 106 -37.39 -30.60 18.76
C ALA A 106 -37.44 -31.93 19.52
N PHE A 107 -36.31 -32.42 20.04
CA PHE A 107 -36.26 -33.64 20.85
C PHE A 107 -37.02 -33.50 22.17
N ILE A 108 -36.93 -32.35 22.84
CA ILE A 108 -37.70 -32.07 24.07
C ILE A 108 -39.20 -32.09 23.78
N ILE A 109 -39.64 -31.42 22.71
CA ILE A 109 -41.06 -31.40 22.32
C ILE A 109 -41.54 -32.81 21.99
N PHE A 110 -40.76 -33.60 21.24
CA PHE A 110 -41.11 -34.99 20.93
C PHE A 110 -41.25 -35.84 22.20
N GLY A 111 -40.32 -35.73 23.15
CA GLY A 111 -40.38 -36.46 24.42
C GLY A 111 -41.44 -35.95 25.42
N LEU A 112 -42.07 -34.80 25.15
CA LEU A 112 -43.24 -34.33 25.91
C LEU A 112 -44.57 -34.83 25.32
N ILE A 113 -44.59 -35.16 24.02
CA ILE A 113 -45.78 -35.63 23.32
C ILE A 113 -45.93 -37.16 23.40
N TYR A 114 -44.82 -37.89 23.38
CA TYR A 114 -44.74 -39.35 23.46
C TYR A 114 -44.25 -39.80 24.82
#